data_AF-A0A1E5RDX0-F1
#
_entry.id   AF-A0A1E5RDX0-F1
#
_cell.length_a   1.000
_cell.length_b   1.000
_cell.length_c   1.000
_cell.angle_alpha   90.00
_cell.angle_beta   90.00
_cell.angle_gamma   90.00
#
_symmetry.space_group_name_H-M   'P 1'
#
loop_
_entity.id
_entity.type
_entity.pdbx_description
1 polymer ?
#
loop_
_entity_poly.entity_id
_entity_poly.type
_entity_poly.pdbx_seq_one_letter_code
_entity_poly.pdbx_strand_id
1 'polypeptide(L)'
;MDTIDNKNEQQDITNNDDQPTRFEIELEFIQSLSNISYLQYLFITLQLHKDVRFLEYLKYLYIDWVHNENTIKRIKYIKNIIYPNSLHILSILYSFVINNKAMEIPTFVTTQGPALMNEMVQRWEN
;
A
#
# COMPACT_ATOMS: atom_id res chain seq x y z
N MET A 1 -49.76 -36.01 10.10
CA MET A 1 -49.94 -35.40 8.77
C MET A 1 -49.81 -33.89 8.93
N ASP A 2 -48.65 -33.41 9.38
CA ASP A 2 -47.37 -33.34 8.62
C ASP A 2 -47.51 -32.16 7.63
N THR A 3 -46.75 -31.07 7.69
CA THR A 3 -45.32 -30.96 8.01
C THR A 3 -45.00 -29.52 8.38
N ILE A 4 -44.11 -29.37 9.36
CA ILE A 4 -43.30 -28.17 9.60
C ILE A 4 -42.35 -28.06 8.40
N ASP A 5 -42.52 -27.06 7.53
CA ASP A 5 -41.54 -26.76 6.48
C ASP A 5 -40.37 -25.99 7.08
N ASN A 6 -39.53 -26.78 7.74
CA ASN A 6 -38.17 -26.46 8.13
C ASN A 6 -37.33 -26.41 6.84
N LYS A 7 -37.31 -25.26 6.16
CA LYS A 7 -36.30 -25.01 5.11
C LYS A 7 -35.00 -24.62 5.79
N ASN A 8 -34.27 -25.67 6.12
CA ASN A 8 -32.89 -25.71 6.55
C ASN A 8 -32.05 -24.64 5.86
N GLU A 9 -31.43 -23.80 6.68
CA GLU A 9 -29.99 -23.57 6.70
C GLU A 9 -29.23 -24.36 5.61
N GLN A 10 -28.97 -23.69 4.51
CA GLN A 10 -27.69 -23.84 3.83
C GLN A 10 -27.01 -22.48 3.94
N GLN A 11 -26.42 -22.27 5.11
CA GLN A 11 -25.31 -21.34 5.26
C GLN A 11 -24.24 -21.83 4.27
N ASP A 12 -23.98 -21.03 3.23
CA ASP A 12 -22.75 -21.15 2.46
C ASP A 12 -21.59 -20.89 3.42
N ILE A 13 -21.11 -21.94 4.08
CA ILE A 13 -19.78 -22.00 4.67
C ILE A 13 -18.81 -22.18 3.49
N THR A 14 -18.78 -21.22 2.58
CA THR A 14 -17.59 -21.01 1.77
C THR A 14 -16.57 -20.42 2.72
N ASN A 15 -15.59 -21.23 3.10
CA ASN A 15 -14.44 -20.85 3.90
C ASN A 15 -13.91 -19.48 3.45
N ASN A 16 -14.27 -18.42 4.17
CA ASN A 16 -13.73 -17.07 3.99
C ASN A 16 -12.39 -16.91 4.73
N ASP A 17 -11.76 -18.02 5.13
CA ASP A 17 -10.46 -18.04 5.81
C ASP A 17 -9.27 -17.80 4.86
N ASP A 18 -9.49 -17.84 3.54
CA ASP A 18 -8.45 -17.57 2.53
C ASP A 18 -8.40 -16.10 2.07
N GLN A 19 -9.27 -15.22 2.59
CA GLN A 19 -9.21 -13.80 2.22
C GLN A 19 -8.11 -13.11 3.02
N PRO A 20 -7.18 -12.40 2.35
CA PRO A 20 -6.14 -11.69 3.04
C PRO A 20 -6.75 -10.64 3.97
N THR A 21 -6.22 -10.58 5.18
CA THR A 21 -6.64 -9.58 6.15
C THR A 21 -6.31 -8.19 5.62
N ARG A 22 -7.06 -7.16 6.06
CA ARG A 22 -6.76 -5.75 5.72
C ARG A 22 -5.30 -5.38 5.99
N PHE A 23 -4.73 -5.96 7.04
CA PHE A 23 -3.31 -5.78 7.39
C PHE A 23 -2.37 -6.33 6.30
N GLU A 24 -2.63 -7.54 5.81
CA GLU A 24 -1.83 -8.17 4.75
C GLU A 24 -1.97 -7.41 3.43
N ILE A 25 -3.19 -6.99 3.08
CA ILE A 25 -3.45 -6.17 1.89
C ILE A 25 -2.68 -4.84 1.97
N GLU A 26 -2.73 -4.14 3.10
CA GLU A 26 -1.98 -2.89 3.29
C GLU A 26 -0.47 -3.11 3.24
N LEU A 27 0.02 -4.19 3.84
CA LEU A 27 1.43 -4.58 3.82
C LEU A 27 1.92 -4.87 2.40
N GLU A 28 1.18 -5.64 1.62
CA GLU A 28 1.48 -5.92 0.21
C GLU A 28 1.41 -4.64 -0.63
N PHE A 29 0.42 -3.79 -0.39
CA PHE A 29 0.28 -2.51 -1.07
C PHE A 29 1.49 -1.62 -0.81
N ILE A 30 1.91 -1.43 0.45
CA ILE A 30 3.10 -0.63 0.78
C ILE A 30 4.33 -1.21 0.07
N GLN A 31 4.51 -2.53 0.12
CA GLN A 31 5.64 -3.18 -0.52
C GLN A 31 5.64 -3.00 -2.04
N SER A 32 4.47 -3.03 -2.68
CA SER A 32 4.31 -2.78 -4.12
C SER A 32 4.76 -1.38 -4.55
N LEU A 33 4.73 -0.38 -3.66
CA LEU A 33 5.24 0.97 -3.93
C LEU A 33 6.76 0.99 -4.17
N SER A 34 7.49 -0.06 -3.80
CA SER A 34 8.92 -0.17 -4.15
C SER A 34 9.15 -0.30 -5.65
N ASN A 35 8.14 -0.76 -6.40
CA ASN A 35 8.24 -0.92 -7.84
C ASN A 35 7.91 0.40 -8.55
N ILE A 36 8.93 1.03 -9.13
CA ILE A 36 8.80 2.30 -9.86
C ILE A 36 7.83 2.19 -11.04
N SER A 37 7.80 1.07 -11.75
CA SER A 37 6.87 0.87 -12.88
C SER A 37 5.42 0.86 -12.39
N TYR A 38 5.17 0.30 -11.21
CA TYR A 38 3.85 0.33 -10.58
C TYR A 38 3.48 1.75 -10.12
N LEU A 39 4.41 2.50 -9.52
CA LEU A 39 4.18 3.92 -9.21
C LEU A 39 3.85 4.74 -10.45
N GLN A 40 4.58 4.52 -11.56
CA GLN A 40 4.29 5.18 -12.84
C GLN A 40 2.87 4.87 -13.29
N TYR A 41 2.45 3.60 -13.23
CA TYR A 41 1.08 3.22 -13.57
C TYR A 41 0.05 3.94 -12.68
N LEU A 42 0.22 3.94 -11.35
CA LEU A 42 -0.70 4.59 -10.41
C LEU A 42 -0.85 6.11 -10.67
N PHE A 43 0.27 6.80 -10.91
CA PHE A 43 0.26 8.27 -10.96
C PHE A 43 0.11 8.84 -12.37
N ILE A 44 0.61 8.16 -13.41
CA ILE A 44 0.54 8.61 -14.80
C ILE A 44 -0.74 8.07 -15.47
N THR A 45 -0.98 6.76 -15.37
CA THR A 45 -2.10 6.11 -16.06
C THR A 45 -3.40 6.28 -15.31
N LEU A 46 -3.43 5.91 -14.02
CA LEU A 46 -4.64 6.00 -13.19
C LEU A 46 -4.88 7.41 -12.62
N GLN A 47 -3.88 8.30 -12.71
CA GLN A 47 -3.97 9.69 -12.26
C GLN A 47 -4.46 9.85 -10.81
N LEU A 48 -4.11 8.89 -9.94
CA LEU A 48 -4.61 8.84 -8.56
C LEU A 48 -4.16 10.04 -7.70
N HIS A 49 -3.15 10.79 -8.15
CA HIS A 49 -2.75 12.06 -7.54
C HIS A 49 -3.88 13.12 -7.53
N LYS A 50 -4.91 12.97 -8.37
CA LYS A 50 -6.07 13.86 -8.40
C LYS A 50 -7.18 13.46 -7.43
N ASP A 51 -7.21 12.20 -6.98
CA ASP A 51 -8.25 11.72 -6.06
C ASP A 51 -7.85 12.02 -4.61
N VAL A 52 -8.60 12.92 -3.98
CA VAL A 52 -8.39 13.33 -2.58
C VAL A 52 -8.46 12.13 -1.63
N ARG A 53 -9.34 11.16 -1.89
CA ARG A 53 -9.49 9.97 -1.04
C ARG A 53 -8.24 9.10 -1.06
N PHE A 54 -7.59 9.00 -2.22
CA PHE A 54 -6.33 8.28 -2.36
C PHE A 54 -5.19 9.00 -1.63
N LEU A 55 -5.14 10.33 -1.72
CA LEU A 55 -4.15 11.13 -0.98
C LEU A 55 -4.32 11.01 0.53
N GLU A 56 -5.57 11.00 1.02
CA GLU A 56 -5.87 10.75 2.44
C GLU A 56 -5.48 9.33 2.86
N TYR A 57 -5.69 8.35 1.99
CA TYR A 57 -5.25 6.98 2.24
C TYR A 57 -3.72 6.87 2.33
N LEU A 58 -2.95 7.56 1.49
CA LEU A 58 -1.50 7.61 1.61
C LEU A 58 -1.03 8.26 2.92
N LYS A 59 -1.72 9.32 3.38
CA LYS A 59 -1.44 9.93 4.70
C LYS A 59 -1.70 8.94 5.83
N TYR A 60 -2.84 8.25 5.77
CA TYR A 60 -3.19 7.21 6.72
C TYR A 60 -2.11 6.12 6.79
N LEU A 61 -1.67 5.61 5.63
CA LEU A 61 -0.63 4.58 5.57
C LEU A 61 0.69 5.07 6.18
N TYR A 62 1.13 6.30 5.88
CA TYR A 62 2.38 6.81 6.47
C TYR A 62 2.27 7.00 7.99
N ILE A 63 1.16 7.54 8.50
CA ILE A 63 0.98 7.80 9.93
C ILE A 63 0.90 6.48 10.71
N ASP A 64 0.08 5.53 10.26
CA ASP A 64 -0.14 4.26 10.95
C ASP A 64 1.09 3.32 10.91
N TRP A 65 1.85 3.34 9.82
CA TRP A 65 2.93 2.37 9.58
C TRP A 65 4.34 2.94 9.85
N VAL A 66 4.57 4.23 9.63
CA VAL A 66 5.89 4.87 9.79
C VAL A 66 5.94 5.72 11.06
N HIS A 67 5.00 6.64 11.24
CA HIS A 67 5.08 7.65 12.30
C HIS A 67 4.80 7.09 13.70
N ASN A 68 3.85 6.17 13.84
CA ASN A 68 3.54 5.59 15.15
C ASN A 68 4.49 4.44 15.52
N GLU A 69 5.57 4.80 16.22
CA GLU A 69 6.66 3.88 16.59
C GLU A 69 6.21 2.73 17.52
N ASN A 70 5.15 2.93 18.31
CA ASN A 70 4.67 1.99 19.33
C ASN A 70 3.43 1.16 18.92
N THR A 71 3.10 1.12 17.63
CA THR A 71 1.94 0.34 17.16
C THR A 71 2.31 -1.11 16.91
N ILE A 72 1.47 -2.05 17.37
CA ILE A 72 1.57 -3.49 17.05
C ILE A 72 1.71 -3.74 15.54
N LYS A 73 1.08 -2.89 14.72
CA LYS A 73 1.20 -2.90 13.24
C LYS A 73 2.63 -2.69 12.76
N ARG A 74 3.38 -1.70 13.28
CA ARG A 74 4.77 -1.44 12.88
C ARG A 74 5.69 -2.59 13.29
N ILE A 75 5.47 -3.17 14.47
CA ILE A 75 6.26 -4.34 14.92
C ILE A 75 6.02 -5.54 13.99
N LYS A 76 4.76 -5.82 13.63
CA LYS A 76 4.43 -6.87 12.65
C LYS A 76 4.96 -6.54 11.25
N TYR A 77 4.91 -5.27 10.84
CA TYR A 77 5.45 -4.80 9.57
C TYR A 77 6.95 -5.02 9.45
N ILE A 78 7.74 -4.55 10.43
CA ILE A 78 9.20 -4.67 10.42
C ILE A 78 9.62 -6.14 10.37
N LYS A 79 8.88 -7.03 11.03
CA LYS A 79 9.14 -8.48 10.99
C LYS A 79 8.85 -9.11 9.62
N ASN A 80 7.92 -8.52 8.86
CA ASN A 80 7.40 -9.10 7.61
C ASN A 80 7.83 -8.29 6.37
N ILE A 81 8.72 -7.31 6.51
CA ILE A 81 9.15 -6.46 5.41
C ILE A 81 10.18 -7.20 4.54
N ILE A 82 9.86 -7.36 3.25
CA ILE A 82 10.78 -7.93 2.26
C ILE A 82 11.52 -6.80 1.54
N TYR A 83 10.83 -5.69 1.29
CA TYR A 83 11.34 -4.54 0.53
C TYR A 83 11.49 -3.29 1.41
N PRO A 84 12.66 -3.03 2.02
CA PRO A 84 12.90 -1.84 2.84
C PRO A 84 12.71 -0.52 2.09
N ASN A 85 12.90 -0.52 0.77
CA ASN A 85 12.78 0.66 -0.07
C ASN A 85 11.35 1.23 -0.13
N SER A 86 10.32 0.39 0.10
CA SER A 86 8.91 0.81 0.15
C SER A 86 8.66 1.96 1.12
N LEU A 87 9.28 1.90 2.30
CA LEU A 87 9.13 2.92 3.34
C LEU A 87 9.71 4.27 2.89
N HIS A 88 10.85 4.24 2.21
CA HIS A 88 11.48 5.45 1.71
C HIS A 88 10.61 6.11 0.65
N ILE A 89 10.09 5.34 -0.30
CA ILE A 89 9.14 5.85 -1.30
C ILE A 89 7.88 6.41 -0.64
N LEU A 90 7.31 5.70 0.34
CA LEU A 90 6.13 6.18 1.05
C LEU A 90 6.39 7.52 1.77
N SER A 91 7.59 7.72 2.32
CA SER A 91 7.99 8.99 2.95
C SER A 91 8.11 10.15 1.95
N ILE A 92 8.59 9.87 0.74
CA ILE A 92 8.68 10.84 -0.35
C ILE A 92 7.26 11.21 -0.80
N LEU A 93 6.41 10.21 -1.06
CA LEU A 93 5.02 10.43 -1.45
C LEU A 93 4.27 11.24 -0.39
N TYR A 94 4.37 10.87 0.88
CA TYR A 94 3.79 11.62 1.98
C TYR A 94 4.24 13.08 1.99
N SER A 95 5.54 13.33 1.78
CA SER A 95 6.10 14.67 1.70
C SER A 95 5.48 15.49 0.56
N PHE A 96 5.22 14.89 -0.61
CA PHE A 96 4.48 15.57 -1.69
C PHE A 96 3.03 15.87 -1.29
N VAL A 97 2.36 14.94 -0.62
CA VAL A 97 0.96 15.12 -0.20
C VAL A 97 0.81 16.22 0.85
N ILE A 98 1.65 16.26 1.90
CA ILE A 98 1.54 17.28 2.96
C ILE A 98 1.87 18.69 2.45
N ASN A 99 2.78 18.80 1.47
CA ASN A 99 3.16 20.08 0.88
C ASN A 99 2.18 20.55 -0.21
N ASN A 100 1.06 19.85 -0.42
CA ASN A 100 0.11 20.08 -1.51
C ASN A 100 0.75 20.05 -2.91
N LYS A 101 1.83 19.29 -3.07
CA LYS A 101 2.57 19.09 -4.32
C LYS A 101 2.22 17.76 -4.98
N ALA A 102 1.05 17.21 -4.71
CA ALA A 102 0.61 15.93 -5.26
C ALA A 102 0.61 15.91 -6.81
N MET A 103 0.37 17.07 -7.43
CA MET A 103 0.41 17.24 -8.89
C MET A 103 1.82 17.10 -9.49
N GLU A 104 2.88 17.22 -8.70
CA GLU A 104 4.27 17.06 -9.15
C GLU A 104 4.75 15.60 -9.12
N ILE A 105 4.00 14.70 -8.46
CA ILE A 105 4.35 13.28 -8.30
C ILE A 105 4.58 12.58 -9.65
N PRO A 106 3.71 12.72 -10.68
CA PRO A 106 3.90 12.03 -11.96
C PRO A 106 5.22 12.44 -12.65
N THR A 107 5.55 13.73 -12.60
CA THR A 107 6.79 14.27 -13.15
C THR A 107 7.99 13.73 -12.38
N PHE A 108 7.93 13.75 -11.05
CA PHE A 108 8.98 13.19 -10.19
C PHE A 108 9.24 11.72 -10.48
N VAL A 109 8.19 10.89 -10.53
CA VAL A 109 8.31 9.45 -10.77
C VAL A 109 8.86 9.15 -12.18
N THR A 110 8.57 9.99 -13.17
CA THR A 110 9.10 9.84 -14.53
C THR A 110 10.58 10.22 -14.61
N THR A 111 10.95 11.36 -14.02
CA THR A 111 12.30 11.91 -14.13
C THR A 111 13.29 11.24 -13.18
N GLN A 112 12.89 11.01 -11.93
CA GLN A 112 13.75 10.49 -10.87
C GLN A 112 13.51 9.02 -10.56
N GLY A 113 12.41 8.42 -11.04
CA GLY A 113 12.12 7.00 -10.82
C GLY A 113 13.24 6.05 -11.26
N PRO A 114 13.81 6.20 -12.47
CA PRO A 114 14.92 5.34 -12.92
C PRO A 114 16.19 5.49 -12.07
N ALA A 115 16.51 6.72 -11.63
CA ALA A 115 17.65 6.97 -10.75
C ALA A 115 17.45 6.33 -9.37
N LEU A 116 16.25 6.47 -8.81
CA LEU A 116 15.87 5.81 -7.56
C LEU A 116 15.95 4.28 -7.67
N MET A 117 15.49 3.70 -8.78
CA MET A 117 15.60 2.26 -9.03
C MET A 117 17.07 1.81 -9.07
N ASN A 118 17.95 2.56 -9.73
CA ASN A 118 19.37 2.24 -9.80
C ASN A 118 20.07 2.37 -8.45
N GLU A 119 19.78 3.42 -7.69
CA GLU A 119 20.28 3.56 -6.31
C GLU A 119 19.80 2.42 -5.42
N MET A 120 18.54 2.00 -5.59
CA MET A 120 17.99 0.85 -4.87
C MET A 120 18.73 -0.42 -5.23
N VAL A 121 19.04 -0.70 -6.50
CA VAL A 121 19.82 -1.89 -6.89
C VAL A 121 21.23 -1.84 -6.32
N GLN A 122 21.91 -0.70 -6.41
CA GLN A 122 23.28 -0.54 -5.90
C GLN A 122 23.40 -0.74 -4.37
N ARG A 123 22.36 -0.41 -3.60
CA ARG A 123 22.34 -0.66 -2.14
C ARG A 123 22.20 -2.14 -1.78
N TRP A 124 21.77 -2.98 -2.71
CA TRP A 124 21.64 -4.43 -2.50
C TRP A 124 22.88 -5.21 -2.98
N GLU A 125 23.68 -4.62 -3.86
CA GLU A 125 24.93 -5.21 -4.35
C GLU A 125 26.11 -5.04 -3.37
N ASN A 126 26.00 -4.14 -2.39
CA ASN A 126 26.99 -3.89 -1.33
C ASN A 126 26.54 -4.48 0.01
#